data_AF-A0A523X506-F1
#
_entry.id   AF-A0A523X506-F1
#
_cell.length_a   1.000
_cell.length_b   1.000
_cell.length_c   1.000
_cell.angle_alpha   90.00
_cell.angle_beta   90.00
_cell.angle_gamma   90.00
#
_symmetry.space_group_name_H-M   'P 1'
#
loop_
_entity.id
_entity.type
_entity.pdbx_description
1 polymer ?
#
loop_
_entity_poly.entity_id
_entity_poly.type
_entity_poly.pdbx_seq_one_letter_code
_entity_poly.pdbx_strand_id
1 'polypeptide(L)' 'MKDVLEEAGIEVTRENKKDIDRIIHGLVDVEYKNCPPTWKAVKEHIKGDDRARSRFILNLKKELKVV' A
#
# COMPACT_ATOMS: atom_id res chain seq x y z
N MET A 1 1.87 5.20 -6.82
CA MET A 1 2.12 3.93 -6.12
C MET A 1 3.57 3.54 -6.06
N LYS A 2 4.33 3.60 -7.16
CA LYS A 2 5.79 3.37 -7.10
C LYS A 2 6.45 4.30 -6.07
N ASP A 3 6.13 5.60 -6.13
CA ASP A 3 6.54 6.62 -5.17
C ASP A 3 6.16 6.29 -3.71
N VAL A 4 4.95 5.77 -3.47
CA VAL A 4 4.47 5.41 -2.12
C VAL A 4 5.25 4.23 -1.56
N LEU A 5 5.52 3.22 -2.38
CA LEU A 5 6.30 2.05 -1.99
C LEU A 5 7.78 2.42 -1.78
N GLU A 6 8.34 3.29 -2.62
CA GLU A 6 9.70 3.81 -2.44
C GLU A 6 9.83 4.64 -1.17
N GLU A 7 8.86 5.53 -0.88
CA GLU A 7 8.82 6.30 0.38
C GLU A 7 8.66 5.40 1.61
N ALA A 8 7.97 4.26 1.43
CA ALA A 8 7.88 3.21 2.44
C ALA A 8 9.19 2.39 2.59
N GLY A 9 10.21 2.61 1.75
CA GLY A 9 11.47 1.84 1.75
C GLY A 9 11.31 0.43 1.17
N ILE A 10 10.28 0.20 0.35
CA ILE A 10 9.93 -1.11 -0.20
C ILE A 10 10.44 -1.21 -1.64
N GLU A 11 11.41 -2.10 -1.86
CA GLU A 11 11.74 -2.57 -3.20
C GLU A 11 10.81 -3.72 -3.60
N VAL A 12 10.12 -3.59 -4.73
CA VAL A 12 9.20 -4.63 -5.22
C VAL A 12 9.99 -5.69 -5.99
N THR A 13 9.99 -6.91 -5.49
CA THR A 13 10.62 -8.09 -6.10
C THR A 13 9.57 -9.07 -6.61
N ARG A 14 10.00 -10.09 -7.37
CA ARG A 14 9.10 -11.18 -7.80
C ARG A 14 8.54 -11.98 -6.63
N GLU A 15 9.27 -12.02 -5.52
CA GLU A 15 8.98 -12.79 -4.32
C GLU A 15 7.97 -12.07 -3.43
N ASN A 16 8.13 -10.76 -3.22
CA ASN A 16 7.31 -10.00 -2.28
C ASN A 16 6.04 -9.36 -2.89
N LYS A 17 5.95 -9.23 -4.23
CA LYS A 17 4.84 -8.49 -4.88
C LYS A 17 3.45 -9.01 -4.52
N LYS A 18 3.32 -10.32 -4.27
CA LYS A 18 2.03 -10.93 -3.89
C LYS A 18 1.62 -10.57 -2.46
N ASP A 19 2.58 -10.51 -1.55
CA ASP A 19 2.32 -10.16 -0.16
C ASP A 19 2.03 -8.67 -0.02
N ILE A 20 2.76 -7.82 -0.77
CA ILE A 20 2.48 -6.39 -0.88
C ILE A 20 1.04 -6.16 -1.37
N ASP A 21 0.62 -6.83 -2.44
CA ASP A 21 -0.73 -6.72 -2.99
C ASP A 21 -1.79 -7.13 -1.95
N ARG A 22 -1.59 -8.26 -1.27
CA ARG A 22 -2.51 -8.73 -0.22
C ARG A 22 -2.61 -7.75 0.96
N ILE A 23 -1.49 -7.18 1.40
CA ILE A 23 -1.46 -6.19 2.48
C ILE A 23 -2.22 -4.93 2.06
N ILE A 24 -1.96 -4.41 0.85
CA ILE A 24 -2.64 -3.22 0.34
C ILE A 24 -4.15 -3.46 0.28
N HIS A 25 -4.59 -4.63 -0.17
CA HIS A 25 -5.99 -5.04 -0.14
C HIS A 25 -6.61 -4.93 1.27
N GLY A 26 -5.93 -5.47 2.28
CA GLY A 26 -6.37 -5.38 3.67
C GLY A 26 -6.39 -3.95 4.22
N LEU A 27 -5.42 -3.11 3.83
CA LEU A 27 -5.33 -1.72 4.29
C LEU A 27 -6.46 -0.82 3.77
N VAL A 28 -7.08 -1.18 2.64
CA VAL A 28 -8.19 -0.40 2.05
C VAL A 28 -9.53 -1.14 2.08
N ASP A 29 -9.60 -2.24 2.83
CA ASP A 29 -10.81 -3.06 3.01
C ASP A 29 -11.45 -3.49 1.66
N VAL A 30 -10.59 -3.88 0.70
CA VAL A 30 -11.03 -4.42 -0.59
C VAL A 30 -10.66 -5.90 -0.67
N GLU A 31 -11.66 -6.74 -0.97
CA GLU A 31 -11.48 -8.19 -1.07
C GLU A 31 -10.39 -8.56 -2.10
N TYR A 32 -9.47 -9.41 -1.67
CA TYR A 32 -8.46 -10.00 -2.53
C TYR A 32 -9.10 -11.07 -3.44
N LYS A 33 -9.05 -11.01 -4.78
CA LYS A 33 -8.08 -10.35 -5.69
C LYS A 33 -8.69 -9.26 -6.59
N ASN A 34 -9.50 -8.36 -6.05
CA ASN A 34 -10.10 -7.27 -6.80
C ASN A 34 -9.16 -6.05 -6.99
N CYS A 35 -8.08 -6.21 -7.75
CA CYS A 35 -7.00 -5.21 -7.83
C CYS A 35 -7.43 -3.81 -8.33
N PRO A 36 -8.24 -3.64 -9.40
CA PRO A 36 -8.55 -2.29 -9.90
C PRO A 36 -9.28 -1.41 -8.87
N PRO A 37 -10.31 -1.90 -8.15
CA PRO A 37 -10.90 -1.21 -7.01
C PRO A 37 -9.92 -0.92 -5.87
N THR A 38 -9.03 -1.86 -5.53
CA THR A 38 -7.99 -1.64 -4.51
C THR A 38 -7.12 -0.44 -4.85
N TRP A 39 -6.56 -0.38 -6.07
CA TRP A 39 -5.69 0.72 -6.48
C TRP A 39 -6.42 2.05 -6.58
N LYS A 40 -7.71 2.04 -6.94
CA LYS A 40 -8.56 3.23 -6.89
C LYS A 40 -8.73 3.70 -5.44
N ALA A 41 -9.07 2.80 -4.52
CA ALA A 41 -9.26 3.10 -3.11
C ALA A 41 -7.99 3.70 -2.47
N VAL A 42 -6.82 3.12 -2.74
CA VAL A 42 -5.54 3.68 -2.24
C VAL A 42 -5.33 5.11 -2.73
N LYS A 43 -5.52 5.35 -4.03
CA LYS A 43 -5.33 6.68 -4.62
C LYS A 43 -6.27 7.71 -4.00
N GLU A 44 -7.55 7.39 -3.89
CA GLU A 44 -8.52 8.31 -3.27
C GLU A 44 -8.23 8.53 -1.77
N HIS A 45 -7.76 7.50 -1.05
CA HIS A 45 -7.42 7.61 0.37
C HIS A 45 -6.28 8.59 0.65
N ILE A 46 -5.27 8.67 -0.23
CA ILE A 46 -4.07 9.49 -0.03
C ILE A 46 -4.08 10.81 -0.81
N LYS A 47 -5.08 11.06 -1.66
CA LYS A 47 -5.09 12.19 -2.60
C LYS A 47 -5.30 13.52 -1.87
N GLY A 48 -4.27 14.36 -1.85
CA GLY A 48 -4.33 15.71 -1.29
C GLY A 48 -4.42 15.75 0.24
N ASP A 49 -4.17 14.63 0.93
CA ASP A 49 -4.09 14.54 2.38
C ASP A 49 -2.76 13.90 2.79
N ASP A 50 -1.78 14.75 3.12
CA ASP A 50 -0.46 14.33 3.56
C ASP A 50 -0.51 13.46 4.81
N ARG A 51 -1.46 13.71 5.73
CA ARG A 51 -1.61 12.89 6.94
C ARG A 51 -2.14 11.51 6.59
N ALA A 52 -3.08 11.41 5.66
CA ALA A 52 -3.56 10.11 5.17
C ALA A 52 -2.45 9.35 4.46
N ARG A 53 -1.66 10.02 3.60
CA ARG A 53 -0.49 9.42 2.97
C ARG A 53 0.51 8.90 3.99
N SER A 54 0.92 9.72 4.97
CA SER A 54 1.86 9.31 6.02
C SER A 54 1.33 8.12 6.82
N ARG A 55 0.04 8.12 7.20
CA ARG A 55 -0.58 6.97 7.89
C ARG A 55 -0.56 5.70 7.05
N PHE A 56 -0.89 5.82 5.76
CA PHE A 56 -0.87 4.68 4.84
C PHE A 56 0.55 4.08 4.72
N ILE A 57 1.57 4.93 4.59
CA ILE A 57 2.98 4.51 4.54
C ILE A 57 3.43 3.87 5.85
N LEU A 58 3.07 4.44 7.00
CA LEU A 58 3.37 3.86 8.31
C LEU A 58 2.77 2.46 8.48
N ASN A 59 1.53 2.28 8.03
CA ASN A 59 0.86 0.97 8.07
C ASN A 59 1.54 -0.03 7.13
N LEU A 60 1.92 0.38 5.91
CA LEU A 60 2.68 -0.47 5.00
C LEU A 60 4.00 -0.93 5.63
N LYS A 61 4.77 -0.01 6.21
CA LYS A 61 6.03 -0.31 6.91
C LYS A 61 5.81 -1.31 8.04
N LYS A 62 4.78 -1.11 8.86
CA LYS A 62 4.42 -2.00 9.97
C LYS A 62 4.08 -3.42 9.51
N GLU A 63 3.21 -3.56 8.51
CA GLU A 63 2.77 -4.87 8.00
C GLU A 63 3.91 -5.63 7.31
N LEU A 64 4.79 -4.91 6.60
CA LEU A 64 5.95 -5.49 5.91
C LEU A 64 7.21 -5.59 6.79
N LYS A 65 7.13 -5.17 8.06
CA LYS A 65 8.25 -5.12 9.02
C LYS A 65 9.48 -4.39 8.48
N VAL A 66 9.25 -3.36 7.67
CA VAL A 66 10.28 -2.44 7.19
C VAL A 66 10.50 -1.43 8.32
N VAL A 67 11.63 -1.57 9.02
CA VAL A 67 12.01 -0.77 10.20
C VAL A 67 12.24 0.70 9.82
#